data_AF-A0A7Y3LMU8-F1
#
_entry.id   AF-A0A7Y3LMU8-F1
#
_cell.length_a   1.000
_cell.length_b   1.000
_cell.length_c   1.000
_cell.angle_alpha   90.00
_cell.angle_beta   90.00
_cell.angle_gamma   90.00
#
_symmetry.space_group_name_H-M   'P 1'
#
loop_
_entity.id
_entity.type
_entity.pdbx_description
1 polymer ?
#
loop_
_entity_poly.entity_id
_entity_poly.type
_entity_poly.pdbx_seq_one_letter_code
_entity_poly.pdbx_strand_id
1 'polypeptide(L)'
;HLTRRYRGDHVGLHPQKQPGLSYLGVSVTVGRLIAEEIIEIGRLAKVYGDGDIRLTTDQNFVLSGIANDKVEALLEEELLVKHSPFPGPFTRGAIACTGSEFCRFAVVETKERIIQWAKNLDDQFGERLGSVDASSVVRMHFSGCPASCAQPQIADIGFRGDTAHQGDQIVEAVDIGLGGSLGGDAGFIDWIKGAHPVEDVPSALSRVIERYLIEKKPDERLATWARRTPTESLSKTLLPKEED
;
A
#
# COMPACT_ATOMS: atom_id res chain seq x y z
N HIS A 1 20.37 -14.82 -13.89
CA HIS A 1 19.00 -14.84 -13.35
C HIS A 1 18.88 -13.80 -12.24
N LEU A 2 18.20 -12.68 -12.50
CA LEU A 2 18.34 -11.45 -11.70
C LEU A 2 17.48 -11.36 -10.42
N THR A 3 16.63 -12.33 -10.09
CA THR A 3 15.84 -12.27 -8.85
C THR A 3 15.53 -13.66 -8.28
N ARG A 4 16.52 -14.33 -7.68
CA ARG A 4 16.25 -15.53 -6.86
C ARG A 4 15.78 -15.20 -5.43
N ARG A 5 15.76 -13.92 -5.04
CA ARG A 5 15.43 -13.44 -3.68
C ARG A 5 14.82 -12.04 -3.74
N TYR A 6 13.54 -11.93 -4.11
CA TYR A 6 12.79 -10.72 -3.76
C TYR A 6 12.72 -10.66 -2.24
N ARG A 7 13.31 -9.62 -1.61
CA ARG A 7 13.43 -9.49 -0.15
C ARG A 7 12.34 -8.61 0.47
N GLY A 8 11.27 -8.33 -0.28
CA GLY A 8 10.20 -7.43 0.16
C GLY A 8 10.45 -5.97 -0.18
N ASP A 9 9.69 -5.10 0.45
CA ASP A 9 9.65 -3.64 0.27
C ASP A 9 10.77 -2.86 0.98
N HIS A 10 11.63 -3.57 1.72
CA HIS A 10 12.70 -3.04 2.58
C HIS A 10 12.26 -2.17 3.76
N VAL A 11 10.95 -1.98 4.00
CA VAL A 11 10.42 -1.20 5.13
C VAL A 11 10.76 -1.89 6.45
N GLY A 12 11.05 -1.09 7.49
CA GLY A 12 11.46 -1.56 8.81
C GLY A 12 12.98 -1.55 9.02
N LEU A 13 13.39 -2.01 10.20
CA LEU A 13 14.79 -2.12 10.62
C LEU A 13 15.35 -3.49 10.24
N HIS A 14 16.50 -3.52 9.59
CA HIS A 14 17.13 -4.76 9.11
C HIS A 14 18.64 -4.77 9.38
N PRO A 15 19.22 -5.92 9.73
CA PRO A 15 20.67 -6.05 9.84
C PRO A 15 21.35 -5.91 8.46
N GLN A 16 22.48 -5.21 8.42
CA GLN A 16 23.35 -5.21 7.25
C GLN A 16 24.31 -6.41 7.25
N LYS A 17 25.00 -6.61 6.12
CA LYS A 17 26.06 -7.63 6.01
C LYS A 17 27.26 -7.32 6.90
N GLN A 18 27.54 -6.04 7.09
CA GLN A 18 28.61 -5.54 7.96
C GLN A 18 28.21 -5.72 9.42
N PRO A 19 29.03 -6.36 10.26
CA PRO A 19 28.76 -6.51 11.68
C PRO A 19 28.54 -5.16 12.38
N GLY A 20 27.53 -5.08 13.24
CA GLY A 20 27.23 -3.89 14.04
C GLY A 20 26.49 -2.78 13.29
N LEU A 21 26.14 -2.99 12.01
CA LEU A 21 25.39 -2.03 11.21
C LEU A 21 23.99 -2.56 10.84
N SER A 22 23.06 -1.63 10.70
CA SER A 22 21.68 -1.83 10.27
C SER A 22 21.32 -0.86 9.14
N TYR A 23 20.28 -1.19 8.38
CA TYR A 23 19.61 -0.27 7.48
C TYR A 23 18.15 -0.13 7.90
N LEU A 24 17.58 1.04 7.65
CA LEU A 24 16.21 1.38 8.01
C LEU A 24 15.45 1.79 6.74
N GLY A 25 14.44 1.00 6.37
CA GLY A 25 13.47 1.42 5.36
C GLY A 25 12.32 2.17 6.01
N VAL A 26 12.06 3.37 5.50
CA VAL A 26 11.07 4.29 6.05
C VAL A 26 9.86 4.34 5.12
N SER A 27 8.67 4.17 5.68
CA SER A 27 7.43 4.21 4.90
C SER A 27 7.00 5.65 4.69
N VAL A 28 7.12 6.14 3.45
CA VAL A 28 6.52 7.38 3.00
C VAL A 28 5.26 7.00 2.25
N THR A 29 4.13 7.01 2.94
CA THR A 29 2.85 6.62 2.33
C THR A 29 2.64 7.40 1.04
N VAL A 30 2.38 6.66 -0.05
CA VAL A 30 2.25 7.18 -1.42
C VAL A 30 3.41 8.06 -1.93
N GLY A 31 4.61 7.98 -1.33
CA GLY A 31 5.81 8.71 -1.74
C GLY A 31 5.70 10.24 -1.74
N ARG A 32 4.78 10.82 -0.97
CA ARG A 32 4.59 12.29 -0.92
C ARG A 32 5.52 12.89 0.13
N LEU A 33 6.51 13.67 -0.33
CA LEU A 33 7.43 14.45 0.49
C LEU A 33 7.43 15.92 0.09
N ILE A 34 7.61 16.81 1.05
CA ILE A 34 7.92 18.23 0.82
C ILE A 34 9.44 18.46 0.82
N ALA A 35 9.87 19.63 0.34
CA ALA A 35 11.30 19.94 0.17
C ALA A 35 12.08 19.86 1.49
N GLU A 36 11.49 20.36 2.58
CA GLU A 36 12.06 20.37 3.92
C GLU A 36 12.33 18.95 4.42
N GLU A 37 11.40 18.01 4.15
CA GLU A 37 11.57 16.61 4.51
C GLU A 37 12.72 15.97 3.73
N ILE A 38 12.89 16.29 2.45
CA ILE A 38 14.01 15.77 1.65
C ILE A 38 15.36 16.25 2.19
N ILE A 39 15.45 17.53 2.57
CA ILE A 39 16.65 18.09 3.23
C ILE A 39 16.92 17.34 4.54
N GLU A 40 15.88 17.08 5.31
CA GLU A 40 15.97 16.39 6.58
C GLU A 40 16.41 14.93 6.43
N ILE A 41 15.88 14.20 5.44
CA ILE A 41 16.37 12.84 5.09
C ILE A 41 17.89 12.89 4.82
N GLY A 42 18.36 13.92 4.11
CA GLY A 42 19.80 14.14 3.86
C GLY A 42 20.61 14.38 5.13
N ARG A 43 20.06 15.08 6.13
CA ARG A 43 20.68 15.24 7.44
C ARG A 43 20.75 13.90 8.18
N LEU A 44 19.63 13.18 8.24
CA LEU A 44 19.55 11.88 8.93
C LEU A 44 20.55 10.87 8.35
N ALA A 45 20.64 10.79 7.02
CA ALA A 45 21.58 9.92 6.33
C ALA A 45 23.04 10.18 6.75
N LYS A 46 23.43 11.45 6.94
CA LYS A 46 24.80 11.84 7.34
C LYS A 46 25.07 11.67 8.84
N VAL A 47 24.08 11.94 9.69
CA VAL A 47 24.24 11.91 11.14
C VAL A 47 24.23 10.47 11.67
N TYR A 48 23.30 9.67 11.15
CA TYR A 48 23.03 8.32 11.64
C TYR A 48 23.65 7.23 10.76
N GLY A 49 23.74 7.47 9.45
CA GLY A 49 24.16 6.47 8.46
C GLY A 49 25.49 6.76 7.77
N ASP A 50 25.63 6.23 6.55
CA ASP A 50 26.80 6.39 5.67
C ASP A 50 26.70 7.59 4.71
N GLY A 51 25.64 8.40 4.82
CA GLY A 51 25.37 9.55 3.95
C GLY A 51 24.62 9.20 2.66
N ASP A 52 24.38 7.92 2.36
CA ASP A 52 23.63 7.48 1.19
C ASP A 52 22.13 7.33 1.49
N ILE A 53 21.31 7.58 0.46
CA ILE A 53 19.86 7.34 0.48
C ILE A 53 19.52 6.48 -0.74
N ARG A 54 18.67 5.47 -0.56
CA ARG A 54 18.15 4.65 -1.66
C ARG A 54 16.63 4.79 -1.74
N LEU A 55 16.11 5.02 -2.93
CA LEU A 55 14.67 4.98 -3.18
C LEU A 55 14.24 3.56 -3.55
N THR A 56 13.01 3.19 -3.19
CA THR A 56 12.44 1.85 -3.46
C THR A 56 11.40 1.91 -4.57
N THR A 57 11.05 0.75 -5.11
CA THR A 57 9.98 0.60 -6.11
C THR A 57 8.58 0.83 -5.54
N ASP A 58 8.45 0.77 -4.20
CA ASP A 58 7.20 0.94 -3.48
C ASP A 58 7.08 2.36 -2.87
N GLN A 59 7.72 3.35 -3.51
CA GLN A 59 7.63 4.78 -3.17
C GLN A 59 8.23 5.18 -1.80
N ASN A 60 9.11 4.35 -1.24
CA ASN A 60 9.76 4.54 0.05
C ASN A 60 11.25 4.88 -0.11
N PHE A 61 11.93 5.14 1.01
CA PHE A 61 13.39 5.31 1.04
C PHE A 61 14.06 4.44 2.11
N VAL A 62 15.36 4.25 1.96
CA VAL A 62 16.20 3.47 2.87
C VAL A 62 17.42 4.28 3.28
N LEU A 63 17.67 4.34 4.59
CA LEU A 63 18.90 4.82 5.21
C LEU A 63 19.82 3.63 5.52
N SER A 64 21.10 3.72 5.17
CA SER A 64 22.08 2.65 5.36
C SER A 64 23.24 3.06 6.27
N GLY A 65 24.02 2.08 6.72
CA GLY A 65 25.24 2.34 7.48
C GLY A 65 24.97 2.79 8.91
N ILE A 66 23.79 2.48 9.44
CA ILE A 66 23.37 2.92 10.76
C ILE A 66 24.03 2.03 11.80
N ALA A 67 24.88 2.59 12.65
CA ALA A 67 25.42 1.86 13.79
C ALA A 67 24.28 1.45 14.73
N ASN A 68 24.29 0.20 15.21
CA ASN A 68 23.16 -0.34 15.98
C ASN A 68 22.84 0.45 17.26
N ASP A 69 23.84 1.08 17.86
CA ASP A 69 23.71 1.94 19.04
C ASP A 69 23.06 3.31 18.75
N LYS A 70 22.98 3.71 17.48
CA LYS A 70 22.32 4.94 17.04
C LYS A 70 20.87 4.76 16.62
N VAL A 71 20.38 3.51 16.52
CA VAL A 71 19.06 3.21 15.99
C VAL A 71 17.95 3.84 16.84
N GLU A 72 18.02 3.72 18.16
CA GLU A 72 17.01 4.27 19.07
C GLU A 72 16.87 5.79 18.88
N ALA A 73 18.01 6.51 18.91
CA ALA A 73 18.05 7.95 18.68
C ALA A 73 17.61 8.37 17.26
N LEU A 74 17.76 7.51 16.26
CA LEU A 74 17.23 7.76 14.91
C LEU A 74 15.71 7.66 14.89
N LEU A 75 15.14 6.64 15.55
CA LEU A 75 13.70 6.38 15.57
C LEU A 75 12.90 7.48 16.28
N GLU A 76 13.54 8.27 17.14
CA GLU A 76 12.94 9.41 17.84
C GLU A 76 12.88 10.70 17.01
N GLU A 77 13.53 10.74 15.84
CA GLU A 77 13.53 11.92 14.97
C GLU A 77 12.12 12.23 14.46
N GLU A 78 11.73 13.52 14.47
CA GLU A 78 10.37 13.97 14.13
C GLU A 78 9.91 13.46 12.76
N LEU A 79 10.84 13.41 11.79
CA LEU A 79 10.56 12.89 10.46
C LEU A 79 10.14 11.41 10.50
N LEU A 80 10.75 10.58 11.37
CA LEU A 80 10.41 9.17 11.50
C LEU A 80 9.18 8.92 12.37
N VAL A 81 8.83 9.86 13.25
CA VAL A 81 7.51 9.87 13.92
C VAL A 81 6.40 10.13 12.89
N LYS A 82 6.63 11.06 11.95
CA LYS A 82 5.67 11.35 10.87
C LYS A 82 5.60 10.23 9.83
N HIS A 83 6.76 9.75 9.38
CA HIS A 83 6.91 8.67 8.40
C HIS A 83 7.48 7.46 9.10
N SER A 84 6.62 6.66 9.71
CA SER A 84 7.05 5.52 10.53
C SER A 84 7.74 4.45 9.67
N PRO A 85 8.86 3.87 10.13
CA PRO A 85 9.41 2.63 9.55
C PRO A 85 8.58 1.40 9.95
N PHE A 86 7.58 1.54 10.82
CA PHE A 86 6.67 0.48 11.28
C PHE A 86 5.19 0.85 11.03
N PRO A 87 4.78 1.13 9.79
CA PRO A 87 3.38 1.43 9.45
C PRO A 87 2.48 0.20 9.63
N GLY A 88 1.15 0.41 9.69
CA GLY A 88 0.18 -0.67 9.59
C GLY A 88 0.21 -1.37 8.22
N PRO A 89 -0.32 -2.61 8.11
CA PRO A 89 -0.22 -3.43 6.90
C PRO A 89 -0.81 -2.79 5.64
N PHE A 90 -1.85 -1.97 5.77
CA PHE A 90 -2.47 -1.30 4.63
C PHE A 90 -1.71 -0.03 4.24
N THR A 91 -1.33 0.80 5.22
CA THR A 91 -0.50 1.99 4.97
C THR A 91 0.83 1.62 4.33
N ARG A 92 1.47 0.52 4.78
CA ARG A 92 2.70 -0.03 4.21
C ARG A 92 2.57 -0.41 2.74
N GLY A 93 1.42 -0.96 2.37
CA GLY A 93 1.14 -1.45 1.02
C GLY A 93 0.53 -0.42 0.08
N ALA A 94 0.27 0.81 0.54
CA ALA A 94 -0.42 1.84 -0.22
C ALA A 94 0.51 2.55 -1.22
N ILE A 95 0.21 2.39 -2.51
CA ILE A 95 0.89 3.04 -3.63
C ILE A 95 -0.14 3.82 -4.45
N ALA A 96 0.16 5.06 -4.78
CA ALA A 96 -0.70 5.87 -5.65
C ALA A 96 0.08 6.61 -6.72
N CYS A 97 -0.58 6.83 -7.85
CA CYS A 97 -0.10 7.75 -8.87
C CYS A 97 -0.32 9.21 -8.43
N THR A 98 -0.09 10.15 -9.32
CA THR A 98 -0.30 11.59 -9.05
C THR A 98 -1.78 11.95 -8.82
N GLY A 99 -2.72 11.26 -9.46
CA GLY A 99 -4.16 11.56 -9.34
C GLY A 99 -4.58 12.89 -9.97
N SER A 100 -5.87 13.21 -9.89
CA SER A 100 -6.47 14.43 -10.50
C SER A 100 -5.98 15.73 -9.87
N GLU A 101 -5.29 15.66 -8.72
CA GLU A 101 -4.64 16.82 -8.09
C GLU A 101 -3.67 17.53 -9.05
N PHE A 102 -2.84 16.77 -9.78
CA PHE A 102 -1.87 17.34 -10.73
C PHE A 102 -1.77 16.63 -12.08
N CYS A 103 -2.38 15.45 -12.26
CA CYS A 103 -2.36 14.74 -13.54
C CYS A 103 -3.59 15.07 -14.38
N ARG A 104 -3.38 15.67 -15.55
CA ARG A 104 -4.46 16.01 -16.49
C ARG A 104 -5.22 14.80 -17.06
N PHE A 105 -4.65 13.60 -16.98
CA PHE A 105 -5.29 12.37 -17.46
C PHE A 105 -6.08 11.63 -16.37
N ALA A 106 -5.87 11.99 -15.10
CA ALA A 106 -6.53 11.31 -14.00
C ALA A 106 -7.99 11.77 -13.91
N VAL A 107 -8.87 10.79 -13.75
CA VAL A 107 -10.31 10.96 -13.57
C VAL A 107 -10.64 11.19 -12.11
N VAL A 108 -9.83 10.65 -11.20
CA VAL A 108 -10.05 10.70 -9.75
C VAL A 108 -8.78 11.10 -8.99
N GLU A 109 -8.97 11.67 -7.80
CA GLU A 109 -7.89 11.87 -6.83
C GLU A 109 -7.41 10.50 -6.31
N THR A 110 -6.11 10.32 -6.09
CA THR A 110 -5.57 9.03 -5.66
C THR A 110 -4.82 9.03 -4.33
N LYS A 111 -3.98 10.04 -4.09
CA LYS A 111 -3.00 10.01 -2.99
C LYS A 111 -3.69 10.22 -1.65
N GLU A 112 -4.49 11.27 -1.53
CA GLU A 112 -5.17 11.59 -0.28
C GLU A 112 -6.23 10.53 0.03
N ARG A 113 -6.98 10.09 -0.98
CA ARG A 113 -7.98 9.02 -0.84
C ARG A 113 -7.39 7.73 -0.31
N ILE A 114 -6.32 7.21 -0.92
CA ILE A 114 -5.75 5.93 -0.45
C ILE A 114 -5.09 6.05 0.92
N ILE A 115 -4.51 7.21 1.28
CA ILE A 115 -3.99 7.45 2.63
C ILE A 115 -5.13 7.26 3.65
N GLN A 116 -6.28 7.89 3.40
CA GLN A 116 -7.43 7.80 4.31
C GLN A 116 -8.00 6.39 4.38
N TRP A 117 -8.13 5.70 3.25
CA TRP A 117 -8.64 4.33 3.20
C TRP A 117 -7.70 3.35 3.91
N ALA A 118 -6.39 3.43 3.65
CA ALA A 118 -5.39 2.58 4.27
C ALA A 118 -5.34 2.78 5.79
N LYS A 119 -5.35 4.03 6.26
CA LYS A 119 -5.39 4.34 7.69
C LYS A 119 -6.66 3.78 8.34
N ASN A 120 -7.82 3.97 7.72
CA ASN A 120 -9.09 3.47 8.24
C ASN A 120 -9.10 1.93 8.34
N LEU A 121 -8.47 1.23 7.40
CA LEU A 121 -8.32 -0.23 7.45
C LEU A 121 -7.29 -0.67 8.50
N ASP A 122 -6.19 0.07 8.66
CA ASP A 122 -5.22 -0.19 9.73
C ASP A 122 -5.87 -0.05 11.11
N ASP A 123 -6.66 1.00 11.33
CA ASP A 123 -7.39 1.23 12.59
C ASP A 123 -8.40 0.09 12.89
N GLN A 124 -9.05 -0.48 11.86
CA GLN A 124 -10.04 -1.55 12.01
C GLN A 124 -9.44 -2.95 12.12
N PHE A 125 -8.38 -3.23 11.35
CA PHE A 125 -7.92 -4.60 11.09
C PHE A 125 -6.42 -4.80 11.27
N GLY A 126 -5.63 -3.74 11.49
CA GLY A 126 -4.17 -3.78 11.55
C GLY A 126 -3.64 -4.76 12.60
N GLU A 127 -4.20 -4.75 13.82
CA GLU A 127 -3.81 -5.67 14.89
C GLU A 127 -4.07 -7.15 14.54
N ARG A 128 -5.13 -7.42 13.77
CA ARG A 128 -5.54 -8.79 13.40
C ARG A 128 -4.70 -9.37 12.25
N LEU A 129 -4.12 -8.52 11.43
CA LEU A 129 -3.24 -8.90 10.32
C LEU A 129 -1.77 -8.92 10.74
N GLY A 130 -1.40 -8.07 11.71
CA GLY A 130 -0.01 -7.77 12.02
C GLY A 130 0.60 -6.81 11.00
N SER A 131 1.73 -6.20 11.34
CA SER A 131 2.45 -5.26 10.47
C SER A 131 3.94 -5.57 10.30
N VAL A 132 4.44 -6.57 11.05
CA VAL A 132 5.88 -6.82 11.21
C VAL A 132 6.45 -7.61 10.04
N ASP A 133 5.72 -8.62 9.55
CA ASP A 133 6.18 -9.47 8.45
C ASP A 133 5.67 -9.00 7.08
N ALA A 134 6.50 -9.08 6.05
CA ALA A 134 6.14 -8.77 4.67
C ALA A 134 4.96 -9.62 4.16
N SER A 135 4.70 -10.79 4.76
CA SER A 135 3.54 -11.63 4.44
C SER A 135 2.20 -11.05 4.90
N SER A 136 2.23 -10.13 5.88
CA SER A 136 1.03 -9.46 6.43
C SER A 136 0.64 -8.18 5.69
N VAL A 137 1.52 -7.67 4.82
CA VAL A 137 1.29 -6.45 4.04
C VAL A 137 0.19 -6.69 2.99
N VAL A 138 -0.78 -5.79 2.94
CA VAL A 138 -1.83 -5.79 1.91
C VAL A 138 -1.50 -4.73 0.88
N ARG A 139 -1.07 -5.14 -0.31
CA ARG A 139 -0.71 -4.19 -1.38
C ARG A 139 -1.98 -3.55 -1.94
N MET A 140 -2.09 -2.24 -1.79
CA MET A 140 -3.18 -1.42 -2.31
C MET A 140 -2.61 -0.42 -3.32
N HIS A 141 -2.91 -0.59 -4.59
CA HIS A 141 -2.33 0.24 -5.65
C HIS A 141 -3.42 1.02 -6.40
N PHE A 142 -3.33 2.35 -6.42
CA PHE A 142 -4.35 3.23 -6.99
C PHE A 142 -3.83 4.08 -8.15
N SER A 143 -4.30 3.76 -9.36
CA SER A 143 -4.13 4.62 -10.55
C SER A 143 -5.41 5.39 -10.84
N GLY A 144 -5.32 6.70 -10.99
CA GLY A 144 -6.48 7.57 -11.22
C GLY A 144 -7.04 7.51 -12.65
N CYS A 145 -6.47 6.68 -13.52
CA CYS A 145 -6.92 6.44 -14.89
C CYS A 145 -6.40 5.08 -15.40
N PRO A 146 -6.80 4.63 -16.60
CA PRO A 146 -6.35 3.37 -17.19
C PRO A 146 -4.86 3.26 -17.53
N ALA A 147 -4.09 4.35 -17.47
CA ALA A 147 -2.66 4.36 -17.81
C ALA A 147 -1.78 3.55 -16.83
N SER A 148 -2.32 3.18 -15.66
CA SER A 148 -1.71 2.17 -14.78
C SER A 148 -0.37 2.58 -14.14
N CYS A 149 -0.11 3.87 -13.93
CA CYS A 149 1.16 4.36 -13.37
C CYS A 149 1.48 3.83 -11.96
N ALA A 150 0.47 3.47 -11.16
CA ALA A 150 0.64 2.83 -9.85
C ALA A 150 0.60 1.29 -9.91
N GLN A 151 0.48 0.71 -11.11
CA GLN A 151 0.49 -0.75 -11.34
C GLN A 151 -0.60 -1.52 -10.54
N PRO A 152 -1.89 -1.15 -10.61
CA PRO A 152 -2.96 -1.79 -9.84
C PRO A 152 -3.10 -3.30 -10.10
N GLN A 153 -2.76 -3.78 -11.29
CA GLN A 153 -2.98 -5.16 -11.72
C GLN A 153 -2.15 -6.18 -10.94
N ILE A 154 -1.09 -5.74 -10.24
CA ILE A 154 -0.15 -6.62 -9.54
C ILE A 154 -0.24 -6.52 -8.01
N ALA A 155 -1.26 -5.82 -7.51
CA ALA A 155 -1.50 -5.61 -6.10
C ALA A 155 -2.56 -6.58 -5.56
N ASP A 156 -2.59 -6.82 -4.25
CA ASP A 156 -3.66 -7.58 -3.62
C ASP A 156 -5.02 -6.92 -3.89
N ILE A 157 -5.06 -5.59 -3.83
CA ILE A 157 -6.19 -4.73 -4.18
C ILE A 157 -5.72 -3.65 -5.16
N GLY A 158 -6.28 -3.66 -6.37
CA GLY A 158 -6.01 -2.68 -7.41
C GLY A 158 -7.20 -1.74 -7.61
N PHE A 159 -6.92 -0.45 -7.77
CA PHE A 159 -7.92 0.57 -8.10
C PHE A 159 -7.57 1.25 -9.42
N ARG A 160 -8.56 1.39 -10.30
CA ARG A 160 -8.47 2.17 -11.54
C ARG A 160 -9.57 3.22 -11.56
N GLY A 161 -9.19 4.48 -11.66
CA GLY A 161 -10.11 5.61 -11.75
C GLY A 161 -11.01 5.52 -12.97
N ASP A 162 -12.29 5.73 -12.75
CA ASP A 162 -13.38 5.75 -13.72
C ASP A 162 -14.47 6.74 -13.25
N THR A 163 -15.63 6.72 -13.90
CA THR A 163 -16.82 7.45 -13.53
C THR A 163 -18.01 6.51 -13.40
N ALA A 164 -18.96 6.85 -12.54
CA ALA A 164 -20.21 6.12 -12.41
C ALA A 164 -21.41 7.07 -12.50
N HIS A 165 -22.55 6.53 -12.92
CA HIS A 165 -23.82 7.24 -12.83
C HIS A 165 -24.44 7.03 -11.45
N GLN A 166 -24.81 8.12 -10.78
CA GLN A 166 -25.60 8.12 -9.56
C GLN A 166 -26.84 8.99 -9.78
N GLY A 167 -27.95 8.33 -10.13
CA GLY A 167 -29.10 9.02 -10.71
C GLY A 167 -28.73 9.73 -12.01
N ASP A 168 -29.05 11.01 -12.11
CA ASP A 168 -28.74 11.85 -13.28
C ASP A 168 -27.32 12.45 -13.25
N GLN A 169 -26.54 12.20 -12.18
CA GLN A 169 -25.20 12.75 -12.02
C GLN A 169 -24.11 11.75 -12.42
N ILE A 170 -23.01 12.26 -12.96
CA ILE A 170 -21.77 11.52 -13.15
C ILE A 170 -20.85 11.85 -11.97
N VAL A 171 -20.41 10.83 -11.24
CA VAL A 171 -19.56 10.96 -10.06
C VAL A 171 -18.21 10.26 -10.25
N GLU A 172 -17.19 10.68 -9.50
CA GLU A 172 -15.91 9.97 -9.43
C GLU A 172 -16.12 8.54 -8.93
N ALA A 173 -15.54 7.57 -9.63
CA ALA A 173 -15.66 6.16 -9.30
C ALA A 173 -14.33 5.42 -9.52
N VAL A 174 -14.27 4.18 -9.05
CA VAL A 174 -13.13 3.29 -9.28
C VAL A 174 -13.60 1.90 -9.65
N ASP A 175 -12.93 1.30 -10.62
CA ASP A 175 -12.91 -0.16 -10.73
C ASP A 175 -12.04 -0.72 -9.60
N ILE A 176 -12.53 -1.78 -8.97
CA ILE A 176 -11.80 -2.53 -7.94
C ILE A 176 -11.44 -3.90 -8.52
N GLY A 177 -10.18 -4.30 -8.41
CA GLY A 177 -9.77 -5.68 -8.69
C GLY A 177 -9.01 -6.27 -7.52
N LEU A 178 -9.09 -7.60 -7.40
CA LEU A 178 -8.46 -8.36 -6.30
C LEU A 178 -7.62 -9.50 -6.85
N GLY A 179 -6.59 -9.92 -6.10
CA GLY A 179 -5.86 -11.16 -6.41
C GLY A 179 -4.55 -10.97 -7.16
N GLY A 180 -4.05 -9.76 -7.33
CA GLY A 180 -2.78 -9.51 -8.02
C GLY A 180 -1.59 -9.83 -7.13
N SER A 181 -0.50 -10.30 -7.72
CA SER A 181 0.77 -10.44 -7.01
C SER A 181 1.96 -10.55 -7.97
N LEU A 182 3.15 -10.31 -7.42
CA LEU A 182 4.44 -10.59 -8.06
C LEU A 182 5.17 -11.74 -7.35
N GLY A 183 6.22 -12.27 -7.98
CA GLY A 183 7.09 -13.30 -7.40
C GLY A 183 6.78 -14.71 -7.91
N GLY A 184 6.91 -15.71 -7.05
CA GLY A 184 6.74 -17.13 -7.42
C GLY A 184 5.31 -17.53 -7.78
N ASP A 185 4.32 -16.78 -7.32
CA ASP A 185 2.88 -16.98 -7.56
C ASP A 185 2.30 -15.77 -8.31
N ALA A 186 3.04 -15.25 -9.30
CA ALA A 186 2.65 -14.05 -10.02
C ALA A 186 1.33 -14.23 -10.78
N GLY A 187 0.47 -13.22 -10.69
CA GLY A 187 -0.83 -13.21 -11.37
C GLY A 187 -1.43 -11.81 -11.34
N PHE A 188 -2.26 -11.49 -12.32
CA PHE A 188 -2.98 -10.22 -12.33
C PHE A 188 -4.23 -10.28 -11.44
N ILE A 189 -4.72 -9.13 -11.02
CA ILE A 189 -6.03 -9.01 -10.39
C ILE A 189 -7.13 -9.45 -11.36
N ASP A 190 -8.22 -9.97 -10.81
CA ASP A 190 -9.51 -10.02 -11.49
C ASP A 190 -10.25 -8.71 -11.22
N TRP A 191 -10.56 -7.95 -12.27
CA TRP A 191 -11.39 -6.76 -12.17
C TRP A 191 -12.82 -7.16 -11.86
N ILE A 192 -13.34 -6.69 -10.72
CA ILE A 192 -14.70 -6.99 -10.29
C ILE A 192 -15.63 -6.01 -10.99
N LYS A 193 -16.72 -6.53 -11.56
CA LYS A 193 -17.57 -5.77 -12.48
C LYS A 193 -18.27 -4.60 -11.76
N GLY A 194 -18.13 -3.41 -12.34
CA GLY A 194 -18.85 -2.20 -11.95
C GLY A 194 -17.91 -1.15 -11.35
N ALA A 195 -17.98 0.09 -11.83
CA ALA A 195 -17.29 1.19 -11.20
C ALA A 195 -18.04 1.55 -9.91
N HIS A 196 -17.31 1.63 -8.80
CA HIS A 196 -17.85 1.96 -7.48
C HIS A 196 -17.63 3.45 -7.21
N PRO A 197 -18.67 4.23 -6.85
CA PRO A 197 -18.49 5.59 -6.38
C PRO A 197 -17.42 5.65 -5.28
N VAL A 198 -16.52 6.63 -5.36
CA VAL A 198 -15.37 6.73 -4.44
C VAL A 198 -15.75 6.77 -2.96
N GLU A 199 -16.93 7.28 -2.64
CA GLU A 199 -17.47 7.36 -1.28
C GLU A 199 -17.91 5.99 -0.72
N ASP A 200 -18.23 5.03 -1.60
CA ASP A 200 -18.65 3.69 -1.19
C ASP A 200 -17.45 2.75 -0.96
N VAL A 201 -16.29 3.10 -1.53
CA VAL A 201 -15.07 2.27 -1.52
C VAL A 201 -14.62 1.89 -0.11
N PRO A 202 -14.53 2.80 0.88
CA PRO A 202 -14.10 2.43 2.24
C PRO A 202 -14.94 1.28 2.82
N SER A 203 -16.27 1.37 2.68
CA SER A 203 -17.18 0.35 3.20
C SER A 203 -17.02 -0.99 2.46
N ALA A 204 -16.78 -0.93 1.15
CA ALA A 204 -16.54 -2.12 0.33
C ALA A 204 -15.25 -2.82 0.73
N LEU A 205 -14.19 -2.06 0.99
CA LEU A 205 -12.92 -2.60 1.48
C LEU A 205 -13.09 -3.26 2.85
N SER A 206 -13.77 -2.63 3.82
CA SER A 206 -14.03 -3.25 5.13
C SER A 206 -14.75 -4.59 4.98
N ARG A 207 -15.80 -4.67 4.14
CA ARG A 207 -16.52 -5.94 3.88
C ARG A 207 -15.61 -7.04 3.30
N VAL A 208 -14.74 -6.69 2.35
CA VAL A 208 -13.79 -7.62 1.74
C VAL A 208 -12.80 -8.13 2.79
N ILE A 209 -12.22 -7.23 3.59
CA ILE A 209 -11.23 -7.59 4.61
C ILE A 209 -11.86 -8.41 5.73
N GLU A 210 -13.06 -8.06 6.20
CA GLU A 210 -13.81 -8.85 7.18
C GLU A 210 -14.03 -10.28 6.69
N ARG A 211 -14.52 -10.41 5.46
CA ARG A 211 -14.77 -11.72 4.85
C ARG A 211 -13.48 -12.53 4.69
N TYR A 212 -12.42 -11.91 4.21
CA TYR A 212 -11.09 -12.53 4.11
C TYR A 212 -10.63 -13.05 5.47
N LEU A 213 -10.74 -12.25 6.53
CA LEU A 213 -10.31 -12.64 7.87
C LEU A 213 -11.12 -13.81 8.45
N ILE A 214 -12.38 -13.98 8.03
CA ILE A 214 -13.24 -15.12 8.42
C ILE A 214 -12.90 -16.38 7.61
N GLU A 215 -12.64 -16.23 6.31
CA GLU A 215 -12.51 -17.36 5.38
C GLU A 215 -11.08 -17.82 5.13
N LYS A 216 -10.06 -17.02 5.53
CA LYS A 216 -8.66 -17.33 5.23
C LYS A 216 -8.21 -18.62 5.91
N LYS A 217 -7.41 -19.39 5.17
CA LYS A 217 -6.66 -20.52 5.72
C LYS A 217 -5.42 -20.00 6.48
N PRO A 218 -4.79 -20.83 7.32
CA PRO A 218 -3.50 -20.48 7.93
C PRO A 218 -2.49 -20.03 6.86
N ASP A 219 -1.79 -18.92 7.12
CA ASP A 219 -0.78 -18.30 6.26
C ASP A 219 -1.25 -17.91 4.85
N GLU A 220 -2.56 -17.91 4.59
CA GLU A 220 -3.12 -17.53 3.30
C GLU A 220 -3.16 -16.01 3.14
N ARG A 221 -2.49 -15.47 2.11
CA ARG A 221 -2.51 -14.04 1.76
C ARG A 221 -3.84 -13.64 1.11
N LEU A 222 -4.14 -12.33 1.16
CA LEU A 222 -5.34 -11.77 0.55
C LEU A 222 -5.44 -12.12 -0.94
N ALA A 223 -4.35 -11.95 -1.71
CA ALA A 223 -4.36 -12.30 -3.12
C ALA A 223 -4.71 -13.78 -3.39
N THR A 224 -4.20 -14.71 -2.57
CA THR A 224 -4.45 -16.14 -2.72
C THR A 224 -5.91 -16.48 -2.38
N TRP A 225 -6.45 -15.91 -1.31
CA TRP A 225 -7.87 -16.04 -0.95
C TRP A 225 -8.78 -15.48 -2.06
N ALA A 226 -8.45 -14.31 -2.61
CA ALA A 226 -9.25 -13.68 -3.65
C ALA A 226 -9.33 -14.54 -4.91
N ARG A 227 -8.19 -15.10 -5.38
CA ARG A 227 -8.14 -15.96 -6.58
C ARG A 227 -8.97 -17.24 -6.49
N ARG A 228 -9.13 -17.81 -5.29
CA ARG A 228 -9.98 -19.00 -5.10
C ARG A 228 -11.45 -18.66 -4.87
N THR A 229 -11.77 -17.38 -4.72
CA THR A 229 -13.13 -16.92 -4.46
C THR A 229 -13.77 -16.51 -5.78
N PRO A 230 -14.94 -17.06 -6.16
CA PRO A 230 -15.58 -16.72 -7.43
C PRO A 230 -15.85 -15.21 -7.55
N THR A 231 -15.55 -14.62 -8.71
CA THR A 231 -15.70 -13.17 -8.95
C THR A 231 -17.12 -12.66 -8.67
N GLU A 232 -18.16 -13.45 -8.97
CA GLU A 232 -19.55 -13.10 -8.64
C GLU A 232 -19.77 -12.97 -7.12
N SER A 233 -19.12 -13.85 -6.34
CA SER A 233 -19.18 -13.79 -4.88
C SER A 233 -18.43 -12.57 -4.32
N LEU A 234 -17.29 -12.21 -4.92
CA LEU A 234 -16.55 -10.99 -4.56
C LEU A 234 -17.35 -9.73 -4.92
N SER A 235 -18.01 -9.71 -6.08
CA SER A 235 -18.90 -8.61 -6.49
C SER A 235 -20.01 -8.34 -5.47
N LYS A 236 -20.69 -9.39 -4.98
CA LYS A 236 -21.68 -9.27 -3.90
C LYS A 236 -21.10 -8.74 -2.58
N THR A 237 -19.81 -8.96 -2.33
CA THR A 237 -19.13 -8.47 -1.12
C THR A 237 -18.81 -6.98 -1.22
N LEU A 238 -18.51 -6.49 -2.43
CA LEU A 238 -18.24 -5.08 -2.66
C LEU A 238 -19.50 -4.21 -2.58
N LEU A 239 -20.68 -4.78 -2.82
CA LEU A 239 -21.95 -4.07 -2.69
C LEU A 239 -22.44 -4.06 -1.23
N PRO A 240 -23.17 -3.03 -0.80
CA PRO A 240 -23.88 -3.07 0.48
C PRO A 240 -24.85 -4.27 0.49
N LYS A 241 -25.09 -4.85 1.67
CA LYS A 241 -26.19 -5.80 1.83
C LYS A 241 -27.48 -5.03 1.60
N GLU A 242 -28.36 -5.53 0.74
CA GLU A 242 -29.73 -5.01 0.67
C GLU A 242 -30.33 -5.13 2.08
N GLU A 243 -30.80 -4.01 2.63
CA GLU A 243 -31.56 -4.02 3.88
C GLU A 243 -32.93 -4.66 3.57
N ASP A 244 -33.18 -5.84 4.15
CA ASP A 244 -34.49 -6.48 4.17
C ASP A 244 -35.48 -5.71 5.07
#